data_AF-A0A0A0JB81-F1
#
_entry.id   AF-A0A0A0JB81-F1
#
_cell.length_a   1.000
_cell.length_b   1.000
_cell.length_c   1.000
_cell.angle_alpha   90.00
_cell.angle_beta   90.00
_cell.angle_gamma   90.00
#
_symmetry.space_group_name_H-M   'P 1'
#
loop_
_entity.id
_entity.type
_entity.pdbx_description
1 polymer ?
#
loop_
_entity_poly.entity_id
_entity_poly.type
_entity_poly.pdbx_seq_one_letter_code
_entity_poly.pdbx_strand_id
1 'polypeptide(L)'
;MFSASVRTLWEELRIAVIPAGFLVSSMLVVSLLHLDELALRGGGVIAFVLSWGWLLAMLGLTLFVGLVLVTQFREPGFPLTSHAPMPKVVIPLIALEGSAFFGLGLGLLIRPDFWGGLVPWEVSTIDARALGAWCLTLGAALLQALVDADLDRLKPGLIALTGIGALCLIGVAWHRAEIEWATWTAPIAVGLLVALLATGVIGSFLLRRAEAAAAAPAALEVPTA
;
A
#
# COMPACT_ATOMS: atom_id res chain seq x y z
N MET A 1 29.72 -9.74 -4.19
CA MET A 1 29.42 -9.29 -5.58
C MET A 1 28.00 -9.73 -5.90
N PHE A 2 27.01 -8.86 -5.68
CA PHE A 2 25.65 -9.11 -6.18
C PHE A 2 25.62 -8.83 -7.68
N SER A 3 25.23 -9.84 -8.48
CA SER A 3 25.04 -9.71 -9.93
C SER A 3 24.05 -8.59 -10.24
N ALA A 4 24.18 -7.96 -11.40
CA ALA A 4 23.29 -6.86 -11.82
C ALA A 4 21.79 -7.19 -11.64
N SER A 5 21.41 -8.46 -11.82
CA SER A 5 20.05 -8.97 -11.60
C SER A 5 19.52 -8.80 -10.17
N VAL A 6 20.35 -8.96 -9.14
CA VAL A 6 19.90 -8.79 -7.74
C VAL A 6 19.74 -7.31 -7.39
N ARG A 7 20.44 -6.41 -8.09
CA ARG A 7 20.36 -4.96 -7.89
C ARG A 7 19.06 -4.38 -8.42
N THR A 8 18.70 -4.74 -9.65
CA THR A 8 17.41 -4.35 -10.24
C THR A 8 16.25 -4.88 -9.41
N LEU A 9 16.36 -6.13 -8.92
CA LEU A 9 15.37 -6.72 -8.04
C LEU A 9 15.23 -5.94 -6.72
N TRP A 10 16.34 -5.49 -6.12
CA TRP A 10 16.30 -4.72 -4.87
C TRP A 10 15.72 -3.31 -5.06
N GLU A 11 16.00 -2.64 -6.17
CA GLU A 11 15.45 -1.31 -6.46
C GLU A 11 13.93 -1.34 -6.60
N GLU A 12 13.40 -2.34 -7.31
CA GLU A 12 11.96 -2.60 -7.38
C GLU A 12 11.39 -2.97 -6.00
N LEU A 13 12.09 -3.84 -5.24
CA LEU A 13 11.63 -4.31 -3.95
C LEU A 13 11.65 -3.23 -2.86
N ARG A 14 12.63 -2.32 -2.83
CA ARG A 14 12.77 -1.30 -1.76
C ARG A 14 11.51 -0.43 -1.62
N ILE A 15 10.90 -0.11 -2.76
CA ILE A 15 9.70 0.72 -2.85
C ILE A 15 8.48 0.01 -2.26
N ALA A 16 8.44 -1.32 -2.30
CA ALA A 16 7.43 -2.10 -1.61
C ALA A 16 7.80 -2.39 -0.14
N VAL A 17 9.08 -2.61 0.16
CA VAL A 17 9.57 -3.05 1.47
C VAL A 17 9.44 -1.93 2.52
N ILE A 18 9.70 -0.67 2.17
CA ILE A 18 9.59 0.45 3.14
C ILE A 18 8.13 0.65 3.58
N PRO A 19 7.14 0.81 2.67
CA PRO A 19 5.73 0.88 3.06
C PRO A 19 5.26 -0.38 3.79
N ALA A 20 5.67 -1.57 3.34
CA ALA A 20 5.34 -2.81 4.04
C ALA A 20 5.87 -2.82 5.47
N GLY A 21 7.13 -2.41 5.67
CA GLY A 21 7.75 -2.28 6.99
C GLY A 21 7.01 -1.30 7.89
N PHE A 22 6.60 -0.15 7.35
CA PHE A 22 5.80 0.82 8.07
C PHE A 22 4.44 0.23 8.47
N LEU A 23 3.72 -0.39 7.54
CA LEU A 23 2.41 -1.00 7.79
C LEU A 23 2.47 -2.06 8.88
N VAL A 24 3.39 -3.03 8.76
CA VAL A 24 3.47 -4.15 9.72
C VAL A 24 3.90 -3.66 11.10
N SER A 25 4.78 -2.66 11.17
CA SER A 25 5.17 -2.04 12.43
C SER A 25 4.00 -1.28 13.06
N SER A 26 3.24 -0.52 12.27
CA SER A 26 2.05 0.19 12.74
C SER A 26 0.95 -0.78 13.18
N MET A 27 0.70 -1.86 12.44
CA MET A 27 -0.22 -2.93 12.83
C MET A 27 0.19 -3.59 14.15
N LEU A 28 1.48 -3.86 14.32
CA LEU A 28 2.02 -4.41 15.57
C LEU A 28 1.78 -3.43 16.72
N VAL A 29 2.10 -2.14 16.55
CA VAL A 29 1.87 -1.11 17.57
C VAL A 29 0.38 -1.03 17.93
N VAL A 30 -0.52 -0.96 16.95
CA VAL A 30 -1.97 -0.95 17.21
C VAL A 30 -2.39 -2.21 17.98
N SER A 31 -1.91 -3.38 17.59
CA SER A 31 -2.22 -4.65 18.26
C SER A 31 -1.69 -4.68 19.72
N LEU A 32 -0.50 -4.12 19.97
CA LEU A 32 0.08 -4.02 21.31
C LEU A 32 -0.66 -3.01 22.21
N LEU A 33 -1.22 -1.94 21.63
CA LEU A 33 -2.00 -0.96 22.36
C LEU A 33 -3.40 -1.47 22.75
N HIS A 34 -3.91 -2.50 22.07
CA HIS A 34 -5.24 -3.09 22.31
C HIS A 34 -5.13 -4.58 22.62
N LEU A 35 -4.08 -4.98 23.38
CA LEU A 35 -3.88 -6.37 23.78
C LEU A 35 -5.08 -6.95 24.55
N ASP A 36 -5.81 -6.09 25.26
CA ASP A 36 -6.99 -6.49 26.04
C ASP A 36 -8.19 -6.86 25.15
N GLU A 37 -8.23 -6.38 23.91
CA GLU A 37 -9.25 -6.75 22.92
C GLU A 37 -8.91 -8.05 22.18
N LEU A 38 -7.64 -8.47 22.23
CA LEU A 38 -7.19 -9.74 21.67
C LEU A 38 -7.49 -10.88 22.65
N ALA A 39 -7.93 -12.03 22.12
CA ALA A 39 -8.29 -13.20 22.92
C ALA A 39 -7.04 -13.96 23.47
N LEU A 40 -6.12 -13.26 24.13
CA LEU A 40 -4.81 -13.79 24.55
C LEU A 40 -4.83 -14.52 25.88
N ARG A 41 -5.82 -14.23 26.73
CA ARG A 41 -5.90 -14.74 28.11
C ARG A 41 -7.04 -15.76 28.32
N GLY A 42 -7.79 -16.07 27.26
CA GLY A 42 -8.93 -16.98 27.31
C GLY A 42 -9.96 -16.66 26.22
N GLY A 43 -10.96 -17.52 26.06
CA GLY A 43 -12.01 -17.41 25.04
C GLY A 43 -12.14 -18.68 24.21
N GLY A 44 -12.82 -18.58 23.06
CA GLY A 44 -12.91 -19.69 22.11
C GLY A 44 -11.52 -20.06 21.57
N VAL A 45 -11.22 -21.35 21.48
CA VAL A 45 -9.90 -21.87 21.04
C VAL A 45 -9.45 -21.25 19.72
N ILE A 46 -10.37 -21.06 18.77
CA ILE A 46 -10.08 -20.46 17.46
C ILE A 46 -9.60 -19.00 17.63
N ALA A 47 -10.34 -18.18 18.39
CA ALA A 47 -9.98 -16.78 18.61
C ALA A 47 -8.64 -16.64 19.33
N PHE A 48 -8.37 -17.53 20.30
CA PHE A 48 -7.10 -17.57 21.01
C PHE A 48 -5.92 -17.87 20.07
N VAL A 49 -6.03 -18.93 19.26
CA VAL A 49 -4.99 -19.32 18.30
C VAL A 49 -4.78 -18.23 17.25
N LEU A 50 -5.86 -17.64 16.72
CA LEU A 50 -5.77 -16.55 15.74
C LEU A 50 -5.12 -15.29 16.33
N SER A 51 -5.43 -14.94 17.59
CA SER A 51 -4.86 -13.76 18.25
C SER A 51 -3.35 -13.91 18.46
N TRP A 52 -2.91 -15.06 18.96
CA TRP A 52 -1.48 -15.37 19.09
C TRP A 52 -0.79 -15.48 17.74
N GLY A 53 -1.42 -16.15 16.77
CA GLY A 53 -0.91 -16.27 15.40
C GLY A 53 -0.72 -14.90 14.76
N TRP A 54 -1.70 -14.00 14.89
CA TRP A 54 -1.63 -12.61 14.42
C TRP A 54 -0.46 -11.85 15.05
N LEU A 55 -0.35 -11.86 16.39
CA LEU A 55 0.73 -11.16 17.09
C LEU A 55 2.12 -11.68 16.71
N LEU A 56 2.29 -13.01 16.68
CA LEU A 56 3.56 -13.64 16.30
C LEU A 56 3.90 -13.34 14.84
N ALA A 57 2.92 -13.35 13.94
CA ALA A 57 3.12 -12.99 12.55
C ALA A 57 3.52 -11.52 12.39
N MET A 58 2.82 -10.59 13.06
CA MET A 58 3.16 -9.15 13.00
C MET A 58 4.55 -8.87 13.58
N LEU A 59 4.89 -9.49 14.71
CA LEU A 59 6.22 -9.38 15.31
C LEU A 59 7.29 -9.96 14.38
N GLY A 60 7.10 -11.20 13.92
CA GLY A 60 8.03 -11.89 13.03
C GLY A 60 8.26 -11.13 11.72
N LEU A 61 7.19 -10.64 11.10
CA LEU A 61 7.26 -9.87 9.86
C LEU A 61 7.94 -8.51 10.06
N THR A 62 7.66 -7.82 11.17
CA THR A 62 8.34 -6.57 11.54
C THR A 62 9.84 -6.78 11.73
N LEU A 63 10.23 -7.82 12.47
CA LEU A 63 11.64 -8.16 12.67
C LEU A 63 12.33 -8.57 11.36
N PHE A 64 11.65 -9.35 10.53
CA PHE A 64 12.16 -9.78 9.24
C PHE A 64 12.38 -8.60 8.29
N VAL A 65 11.38 -7.73 8.13
CA VAL A 65 11.50 -6.52 7.29
C VAL A 65 12.56 -5.57 7.86
N GLY A 66 12.61 -5.40 9.18
CA GLY A 66 13.64 -4.61 9.84
C GLY A 66 15.06 -5.13 9.57
N LEU A 67 15.26 -6.46 9.63
CA LEU A 67 16.53 -7.09 9.29
C LEU A 67 16.90 -6.87 7.82
N VAL A 68 15.96 -7.03 6.90
CA VAL A 68 16.16 -6.75 5.47
C VAL A 68 16.56 -5.29 5.25
N LEU A 69 15.85 -4.34 5.88
CA LEU A 69 16.18 -2.92 5.76
C LEU A 69 17.56 -2.60 6.34
N VAL A 70 17.90 -3.10 7.53
CA VAL A 70 19.20 -2.86 8.18
C VAL A 70 20.35 -3.44 7.35
N THR A 71 20.19 -4.65 6.83
CA THR A 71 21.22 -5.27 5.98
C THR A 71 21.44 -4.47 4.69
N GLN A 72 20.38 -3.90 4.13
CA GLN A 72 20.43 -3.17 2.87
C GLN A 72 20.92 -1.72 3.02
N PHE A 73 20.59 -1.03 4.11
CA PHE A 73 21.13 0.30 4.38
C PHE A 73 22.65 0.31 4.63
N ARG A 74 23.26 -0.87 4.85
CA ARG A 74 24.70 -1.02 5.01
C ARG A 74 25.44 -1.22 3.68
N GLU A 75 24.72 -1.45 2.58
CA GLU A 75 25.31 -1.53 1.24
C GLU A 75 25.48 -0.12 0.64
N PRO A 76 26.57 0.17 -0.09
CA PRO A 76 26.79 1.47 -0.73
C PRO A 76 25.66 1.80 -1.72
N GLY A 77 25.08 3.00 -1.59
CA GLY A 77 24.09 3.51 -2.54
C GLY A 77 24.70 3.77 -3.91
N PHE A 78 24.01 3.36 -4.98
CA PHE A 78 24.42 3.65 -6.36
C PHE A 78 23.48 4.70 -6.98
N PRO A 79 23.99 5.55 -7.89
CA PRO A 79 23.16 6.50 -8.61
C PRO A 79 22.17 5.74 -9.51
N LEU A 80 20.90 6.10 -9.39
CA LEU A 80 19.81 5.41 -10.08
C LEU A 80 19.51 6.07 -11.42
N THR A 81 19.53 5.31 -12.51
CA THR A 81 19.10 5.78 -13.84
C THR A 81 17.56 5.77 -13.88
N SER A 82 16.95 6.79 -14.49
CA SER A 82 15.49 6.81 -14.71
C SER A 82 15.15 6.16 -16.04
N HIS A 83 14.15 5.28 -16.03
CA HIS A 83 13.80 4.44 -17.19
C HIS A 83 12.41 4.76 -17.76
N ALA A 84 11.43 5.14 -16.93
CA ALA A 84 10.07 5.46 -17.37
C ALA A 84 9.48 6.68 -16.63
N PRO A 85 9.66 7.92 -17.13
CA PRO A 85 9.18 9.11 -16.42
C PRO A 85 7.65 9.14 -16.31
N MET A 86 7.15 9.54 -15.14
CA MET A 86 5.71 9.63 -14.89
C MET A 86 5.06 10.77 -15.69
N PRO A 87 3.91 10.54 -16.36
CA PRO A 87 3.17 11.59 -17.05
C PRO A 87 2.69 12.68 -16.08
N LYS A 88 2.99 13.94 -16.40
CA LYS A 88 2.67 15.11 -15.54
C LYS A 88 1.17 15.26 -15.22
N VAL A 89 0.30 14.72 -16.08
CA VAL A 89 -1.16 14.76 -15.89
C VAL A 89 -1.61 13.90 -14.70
N VAL A 90 -0.87 12.84 -14.37
CA VAL A 90 -1.22 11.89 -13.30
C VAL A 90 -0.72 12.38 -11.93
N ILE A 91 0.31 13.22 -11.89
CA ILE A 91 0.87 13.82 -10.67
C ILE A 91 -0.19 14.44 -9.75
N PRO A 92 -1.06 15.38 -10.20
CA PRO A 92 -2.05 15.98 -9.32
C PRO A 92 -3.08 14.97 -8.80
N LEU A 93 -3.40 13.93 -9.58
CA LEU A 93 -4.34 12.88 -9.16
C LEU A 93 -3.74 12.03 -8.05
N ILE A 94 -2.49 11.58 -8.21
CA ILE A 94 -1.75 10.83 -7.17
C ILE A 94 -1.52 11.70 -5.93
N ALA A 95 -1.23 13.00 -6.09
CA ALA A 95 -1.06 13.91 -4.96
C ALA A 95 -2.35 14.07 -4.15
N LEU A 96 -3.48 14.23 -4.84
CA LEU A 96 -4.79 14.33 -4.20
C LEU A 96 -5.15 13.04 -3.47
N GLU A 97 -5.03 11.91 -4.15
CA GLU A 97 -5.34 10.59 -3.60
C GLU A 97 -4.43 10.25 -2.41
N GLY A 98 -3.11 10.41 -2.58
CA GLY A 98 -2.12 10.18 -1.53
C GLY A 98 -2.37 11.06 -0.31
N SER A 99 -2.70 12.34 -0.52
CA SER A 99 -3.01 13.27 0.57
C SER A 99 -4.31 12.91 1.28
N ALA A 100 -5.33 12.46 0.55
CA ALA A 100 -6.60 12.02 1.13
C ALA A 100 -6.42 10.79 2.02
N PHE A 101 -5.73 9.75 1.53
CA PHE A 101 -5.42 8.56 2.32
C PHE A 101 -4.50 8.87 3.51
N PHE A 102 -3.49 9.73 3.32
CA PHE A 102 -2.60 10.13 4.39
C PHE A 102 -3.34 10.88 5.51
N GLY A 103 -4.16 11.87 5.14
CA GLY A 103 -4.96 12.64 6.08
C GLY A 103 -5.99 11.79 6.83
N LEU A 104 -6.72 10.93 6.11
CA LEU A 104 -7.66 9.98 6.70
C LEU A 104 -6.95 9.01 7.66
N GLY A 105 -5.81 8.47 7.25
CA GLY A 105 -5.02 7.56 8.05
C GLY A 105 -4.53 8.18 9.35
N LEU A 106 -4.01 9.40 9.27
CA LEU A 106 -3.58 10.18 10.43
C LEU A 106 -4.76 10.48 11.37
N GLY A 107 -5.90 10.88 10.80
CA GLY A 107 -7.13 11.13 11.54
C GLY A 107 -7.60 9.91 12.33
N LEU A 108 -7.69 8.76 11.68
CA LEU A 108 -8.10 7.49 12.27
C LEU A 108 -7.13 6.99 13.36
N LEU A 109 -5.83 7.27 13.23
CA LEU A 109 -4.86 6.90 14.26
C LEU A 109 -4.92 7.80 15.50
N ILE A 110 -5.03 9.12 15.30
CA ILE A 110 -5.00 10.11 16.40
C ILE A 110 -6.36 10.23 17.10
N ARG A 111 -7.45 10.28 16.33
CA ARG A 111 -8.82 10.48 16.83
C ARG A 111 -9.80 9.46 16.21
N PRO A 112 -9.65 8.16 16.53
CA PRO A 112 -10.49 7.11 15.96
C PRO A 112 -11.98 7.32 16.20
N ASP A 113 -12.39 7.87 17.35
CA ASP A 113 -13.81 8.05 17.66
C ASP A 113 -14.51 9.05 16.71
N PHE A 114 -13.80 10.11 16.30
CA PHE A 114 -14.35 11.11 15.39
C PHE A 114 -14.28 10.63 13.94
N TRP A 115 -13.10 10.16 13.51
CA TRP A 115 -12.89 9.76 12.12
C TRP A 115 -13.54 8.42 11.78
N GLY A 116 -13.63 7.51 12.75
CA GLY A 116 -14.36 6.25 12.63
C GLY A 116 -15.86 6.48 12.42
N GLY A 117 -16.44 7.48 13.08
CA GLY A 117 -17.84 7.88 12.85
C GLY A 117 -18.12 8.49 11.47
N LEU A 118 -17.09 8.81 10.69
CA LEU A 118 -17.24 9.25 9.29
C LEU A 118 -17.19 8.08 8.31
N VAL A 119 -16.74 6.91 8.73
CA VAL A 119 -16.75 5.70 7.92
C VAL A 119 -18.21 5.27 7.74
N PRO A 120 -18.66 4.89 6.54
CA PRO A 120 -20.06 4.62 6.27
C PRO A 120 -20.52 3.23 6.77
N TRP A 121 -19.75 2.58 7.63
CA TRP A 121 -20.08 1.31 8.28
C TRP A 121 -19.58 1.35 9.72
N GLU A 122 -20.15 0.51 10.59
CA GLU A 122 -19.73 0.43 11.98
C GLU A 122 -18.28 -0.07 12.08
N VAL A 123 -17.47 0.65 12.84
CA VAL A 123 -16.05 0.34 13.03
C VAL A 123 -15.70 0.47 14.51
N SER A 124 -15.07 -0.56 15.06
CA SER A 124 -14.54 -0.51 16.43
C SER A 124 -13.33 0.41 16.51
N THR A 125 -12.92 0.80 17.72
CA THR A 125 -11.73 1.66 17.90
C THR A 125 -10.45 0.99 17.38
N ILE A 126 -10.28 -0.32 17.62
CA ILE A 126 -9.14 -1.08 17.12
C ILE A 126 -9.17 -1.15 15.58
N ASP A 127 -10.34 -1.41 14.98
CA ASP A 127 -10.49 -1.49 13.52
C ASP A 127 -10.28 -0.13 12.86
N ALA A 128 -10.73 0.96 13.49
CA ALA A 128 -10.53 2.31 13.02
C ALA A 128 -9.04 2.65 12.98
N ARG A 129 -8.29 2.33 14.04
CA ARG A 129 -6.83 2.53 14.08
C ARG A 129 -6.09 1.63 13.10
N ALA A 130 -6.55 0.39 12.93
CA ALA A 130 -5.98 -0.53 11.95
C ALA A 130 -6.20 -0.01 10.51
N LEU A 131 -7.42 0.39 10.18
CA LEU A 131 -7.73 1.06 8.92
C LEU A 131 -6.89 2.33 8.75
N GLY A 132 -6.70 3.09 9.82
CA GLY A 132 -5.86 4.28 9.85
C GLY A 132 -4.41 4.01 9.44
N ALA A 133 -3.80 2.96 9.97
CA ALA A 133 -2.44 2.55 9.59
C ALA A 133 -2.35 2.07 8.14
N TRP A 134 -3.37 1.37 7.63
CA TRP A 134 -3.47 1.04 6.20
C TRP A 134 -3.54 2.30 5.33
N CYS A 135 -4.48 3.20 5.61
CA CYS A 135 -4.66 4.45 4.88
C CYS A 135 -3.39 5.31 4.93
N LEU A 136 -2.76 5.43 6.09
CA LEU A 136 -1.54 6.22 6.26
C LEU A 136 -0.38 5.64 5.44
N THR A 137 -0.23 4.32 5.44
CA THR A 137 0.79 3.63 4.64
C THR A 137 0.56 3.87 3.15
N LEU A 138 -0.67 3.66 2.66
CA LEU A 138 -1.02 3.84 1.26
C LEU A 138 -0.82 5.29 0.82
N GLY A 139 -1.26 6.24 1.64
CA GLY A 139 -1.08 7.67 1.38
C GLY A 139 0.40 8.05 1.32
N ALA A 140 1.20 7.59 2.29
CA ALA A 140 2.64 7.83 2.30
C ALA A 140 3.34 7.21 1.08
N ALA A 141 2.96 6.00 0.67
CA ALA A 141 3.50 5.33 -0.51
C ALA A 141 3.16 6.09 -1.81
N LEU A 142 1.93 6.55 -1.95
CA LEU A 142 1.50 7.37 -3.10
C LEU A 142 2.24 8.72 -3.15
N LEU A 143 2.42 9.38 -2.01
CA LEU A 143 3.16 10.63 -1.95
C LEU A 143 4.66 10.43 -2.20
N GLN A 144 5.24 9.33 -1.72
CA GLN A 144 6.62 8.94 -2.02
C GLN A 144 6.81 8.68 -3.52
N ALA A 145 5.80 8.10 -4.19
CA ALA A 145 5.84 7.87 -5.63
C ALA A 145 5.99 9.17 -6.45
N LEU A 146 5.54 10.31 -5.92
CA LEU A 146 5.73 11.62 -6.54
C LEU A 146 7.18 12.11 -6.46
N VAL A 147 7.90 11.72 -5.41
CA VAL A 147 9.32 12.04 -5.24
C VAL A 147 10.18 11.21 -6.19
N ASP A 148 9.85 9.92 -6.33
CA ASP A 148 10.59 9.01 -7.20
C ASP A 148 10.30 9.25 -8.70
N ALA A 149 9.06 9.66 -9.05
CA ALA A 149 8.61 10.09 -10.37
C ALA A 149 8.93 9.15 -11.57
N ASP A 150 9.15 7.86 -11.29
CA ASP A 150 9.52 6.84 -12.27
C ASP A 150 8.57 5.63 -12.18
N LEU A 151 7.90 5.27 -13.27
CA LEU A 151 6.88 4.23 -13.32
C LEU A 151 7.45 2.81 -13.17
N ASP A 152 8.67 2.54 -13.66
CA ASP A 152 9.28 1.20 -13.56
C ASP A 152 9.43 0.79 -12.10
N ARG A 153 9.86 1.75 -11.29
CA ARG A 153 10.06 1.64 -9.86
C ARG A 153 8.76 1.43 -9.08
N LEU A 154 7.63 1.86 -9.64
CA LEU A 154 6.31 1.73 -9.00
C LEU A 154 5.61 0.43 -9.35
N LYS A 155 6.17 -0.40 -10.25
CA LYS A 155 5.55 -1.65 -10.73
C LYS A 155 5.01 -2.55 -9.60
N PRO A 156 5.75 -2.86 -8.52
CA PRO A 156 5.21 -3.67 -7.43
C PRO A 156 4.06 -2.97 -6.70
N GLY A 157 4.15 -1.65 -6.52
CA GLY A 157 3.12 -0.83 -5.90
C GLY A 157 1.84 -0.80 -6.73
N LEU A 158 1.94 -0.68 -8.06
CA LEU A 158 0.78 -0.66 -8.96
C LEU A 158 -0.03 -1.96 -8.92
N ILE A 159 0.65 -3.11 -8.84
CA ILE A 159 0.00 -4.41 -8.67
C ILE A 159 -0.70 -4.47 -7.31
N ALA A 160 -0.04 -4.03 -6.24
CA ALA A 160 -0.62 -3.98 -4.91
C ALA A 160 -1.85 -3.08 -4.83
N LEU A 161 -1.79 -1.86 -5.36
CA LEU A 161 -2.92 -0.92 -5.41
C LEU A 161 -4.11 -1.48 -6.20
N THR A 162 -3.84 -2.14 -7.33
CA THR A 162 -4.88 -2.81 -8.13
C THR A 162 -5.55 -3.92 -7.31
N GLY A 163 -4.76 -4.79 -6.69
CA GLY A 163 -5.28 -5.90 -5.88
C GLY A 163 -6.07 -5.40 -4.67
N ILE A 164 -5.52 -4.45 -3.92
CA ILE A 164 -6.17 -3.86 -2.74
C ILE A 164 -7.46 -3.16 -3.14
N GLY A 165 -7.44 -2.27 -4.14
CA GLY A 165 -8.63 -1.57 -4.62
C GLY A 165 -9.72 -2.53 -5.09
N ALA A 166 -9.36 -3.57 -5.84
CA ALA A 166 -10.31 -4.59 -6.28
C ALA A 166 -10.92 -5.36 -5.09
N LEU A 167 -10.10 -5.83 -4.15
CA LEU A 167 -10.57 -6.56 -2.97
C LEU A 167 -11.46 -5.69 -2.08
N CYS A 168 -11.11 -4.42 -1.88
CA CYS A 168 -11.94 -3.49 -1.13
C CYS A 168 -13.30 -3.24 -1.81
N LEU A 169 -13.33 -3.04 -3.13
CA LEU A 169 -14.59 -2.86 -3.87
C LEU A 169 -15.45 -4.14 -3.88
N ILE A 170 -14.83 -5.31 -3.98
CA ILE A 170 -15.52 -6.59 -3.82
C ILE A 170 -16.12 -6.68 -2.40
N GLY A 171 -15.36 -6.29 -1.37
CA GLY A 171 -15.84 -6.22 0.01
C GLY A 171 -17.04 -5.30 0.16
N VAL A 172 -16.99 -4.09 -0.40
CA VAL A 172 -18.12 -3.14 -0.44
C VAL A 172 -19.35 -3.75 -1.13
N ALA A 173 -19.15 -4.43 -2.25
CA ALA A 173 -20.25 -5.08 -2.98
C ALA A 173 -20.86 -6.25 -2.21
N TRP A 174 -20.01 -7.04 -1.55
CA TRP A 174 -20.40 -8.19 -0.74
C TRP A 174 -21.17 -7.77 0.51
N HIS A 175 -20.66 -6.77 1.22
CA HIS A 175 -21.22 -6.25 2.47
C HIS A 175 -22.10 -5.01 2.26
N ARG A 176 -22.69 -4.85 1.08
CA ARG A 176 -23.47 -3.66 0.72
C ARG A 176 -24.62 -3.35 1.70
N ALA A 177 -25.14 -4.35 2.42
CA ALA A 177 -26.25 -4.20 3.34
C ALA A 177 -25.83 -3.59 4.69
N GLU A 178 -24.53 -3.67 5.02
CA GLU A 178 -23.95 -3.15 6.27
C GLU A 178 -23.46 -1.70 6.10
N ILE A 179 -23.56 -1.15 4.89
CA ILE A 179 -23.11 0.21 4.56
C ILE A 179 -24.30 1.18 4.64
N GLU A 180 -24.10 2.27 5.37
CA GLU A 180 -25.01 3.40 5.48
C GLU A 180 -24.92 4.30 4.24
N TRP A 181 -25.57 3.87 3.15
CA TRP A 181 -25.55 4.59 1.87
C TRP A 181 -26.20 5.99 1.91
N ALA A 182 -27.05 6.27 2.90
CA ALA A 182 -27.71 7.56 3.05
C ALA A 182 -26.78 8.68 3.54
N THR A 183 -25.56 8.34 3.95
CA THR A 183 -24.58 9.28 4.49
C THR A 183 -23.72 9.88 3.37
N TRP A 184 -23.37 11.17 3.49
CA TRP A 184 -22.54 11.88 2.51
C TRP A 184 -21.12 11.30 2.36
N THR A 185 -20.65 10.55 3.36
CA THR A 185 -19.32 9.92 3.38
C THR A 185 -19.25 8.63 2.57
N ALA A 186 -20.38 7.93 2.39
CA ALA A 186 -20.44 6.69 1.60
C ALA A 186 -19.90 6.84 0.17
N PRO A 187 -20.38 7.80 -0.65
CA PRO A 187 -19.84 7.99 -1.99
C PRO A 187 -18.38 8.44 -2.01
N ILE A 188 -17.92 9.16 -0.97
CA ILE A 188 -16.51 9.58 -0.86
C ILE A 188 -15.61 8.38 -0.58
N ALA A 189 -16.00 7.51 0.35
CA ALA A 189 -15.28 6.28 0.65
C ALA A 189 -15.17 5.39 -0.59
N VAL A 190 -16.28 5.16 -1.30
CA VAL A 190 -16.27 4.39 -2.56
C VAL A 190 -15.42 5.09 -3.63
N GLY A 191 -15.53 6.41 -3.74
CA GLY A 191 -14.73 7.21 -4.68
C GLY A 191 -13.23 7.05 -4.45
N LEU A 192 -12.77 7.03 -3.19
CA LEU A 192 -11.37 6.77 -2.85
C LEU A 192 -10.93 5.34 -3.22
N LEU A 193 -11.78 4.34 -2.99
CA LEU A 193 -11.47 2.95 -3.39
C LEU A 193 -11.43 2.76 -4.91
N VAL A 194 -12.33 3.44 -5.63
CA VAL A 194 -12.32 3.47 -7.10
C VAL A 194 -11.07 4.19 -7.61
N ALA A 195 -10.67 5.30 -6.99
CA ALA A 195 -9.43 5.99 -7.32
C ALA A 195 -8.23 5.06 -7.12
N LEU A 196 -8.20 4.30 -6.01
CA LEU A 196 -7.12 3.35 -5.71
C LEU A 196 -6.97 2.28 -6.78
N LEU A 197 -8.10 1.66 -7.18
CA LEU A 197 -8.12 0.70 -8.27
C LEU A 197 -7.72 1.35 -9.60
N ALA A 198 -8.25 2.54 -9.90
CA ALA A 198 -7.96 3.25 -11.14
C ALA A 198 -6.47 3.61 -11.24
N THR A 199 -5.86 4.09 -10.17
CA THR A 199 -4.42 4.41 -10.09
C THR A 199 -3.57 3.17 -10.36
N GLY A 200 -3.91 2.02 -9.75
CA GLY A 200 -3.22 0.75 -10.01
C GLY A 200 -3.35 0.28 -11.46
N VAL A 201 -4.57 0.30 -12.01
CA VAL A 201 -4.86 -0.17 -13.38
C VAL A 201 -4.27 0.75 -14.44
N ILE A 202 -4.48 2.06 -14.32
CA ILE A 202 -3.99 3.07 -15.27
C ILE A 202 -2.46 3.10 -15.22
N GLY A 203 -1.86 3.11 -14.03
CA GLY A 203 -0.40 3.07 -13.90
C GLY A 203 0.20 1.81 -14.53
N SER A 204 -0.40 0.64 -14.31
CA SER A 204 0.04 -0.62 -14.95
C SER A 204 -0.08 -0.59 -16.47
N PHE A 205 -1.14 0.03 -17.00
CA PHE A 205 -1.32 0.21 -18.43
C PHE A 205 -0.29 1.18 -19.04
N LEU A 206 -0.03 2.31 -18.38
CA LEU A 206 0.97 3.29 -18.81
C LEU A 206 2.38 2.68 -18.81
N LEU A 207 2.71 1.91 -17.78
CA LEU A 207 3.97 1.17 -17.68
C LEU A 207 4.15 0.21 -18.86
N ARG A 208 3.15 -0.65 -19.13
CA ARG A 208 3.18 -1.58 -20.27
C ARG A 208 3.35 -0.88 -21.62
N ARG A 209 2.74 0.29 -21.78
CA ARG A 209 2.91 1.11 -23.00
C ARG A 209 4.32 1.67 -23.13
N ALA A 210 4.92 2.11 -22.02
CA ALA A 210 6.31 2.59 -22.00
C ALA A 210 7.28 1.45 -22.35
N GLU A 211 7.11 0.27 -21.73
CA GLU A 211 7.89 -0.94 -22.02
C GLU A 211 7.78 -1.32 -23.52
N ALA A 212 6.57 -1.31 -24.09
CA ALA A 212 6.35 -1.62 -25.50
C ALA A 212 6.99 -0.58 -26.46
N ALA A 213 6.91 0.71 -26.13
CA ALA A 213 7.52 1.77 -26.92
C ALA A 213 9.06 1.70 -26.91
N ALA A 214 9.66 1.30 -25.79
CA ALA A 214 11.09 1.10 -25.66
C ALA A 214 11.59 -0.14 -26.45
N ALA A 215 10.75 -1.17 -26.62
CA ALA A 215 11.09 -2.38 -27.39
C ALA A 215 11.00 -2.20 -28.92
N ALA A 216 10.16 -1.28 -29.40
CA ALA A 216 9.96 -1.02 -30.83
C ALA A 216 11.22 -0.61 -31.64
N PRO A 217 12.12 0.27 -31.15
CA PRO A 217 13.33 0.63 -31.89
C PRO A 217 14.35 -0.51 -32.06
N ALA A 218 14.38 -1.50 -31.15
CA ALA A 218 15.30 -2.63 -31.25
C ALA A 218 14.92 -3.65 -32.36
N ALA A 219 13.68 -3.60 -32.86
CA ALA A 219 13.19 -4.50 -33.91
C ALA A 219 13.49 -4.01 -35.34
N LEU A 220 13.93 -2.75 -35.51
CA LEU A 220 14.23 -2.15 -36.82
C LEU A 220 15.72 -2.28 -37.21
N GLU A 221 16.60 -2.72 -36.30
CA GLU A 221 18.00 -3.05 -36.57
C GLU A 221 18.17 -4.58 -36.76
N VAL A 222 17.53 -5.15 -37.78
CA VAL A 222 17.92 -6.47 -38.30
C VAL A 222 18.79 -6.23 -39.55
N PRO A 223 20.05 -6.72 -39.59
CA PRO A 223 21.00 -6.38 -40.63
C PRO A 223 20.55 -6.90 -42.00
N THR A 224 20.51 -6.01 -42.99
CA THR A 224 20.51 -6.36 -44.41
C THR A 224 21.82 -7.09 -44.72
N ALA A 225 21.72 -8.38 -45.01
CA ALA A 225 22.78 -9.17 -45.65
C ALA A 225 22.91 -8.81 -47.13
#